data_AF-A0A2H0RLT2-F1
#
_entry.id   AF-A0A2H0RLT2-F1
#
_cell.length_a   1.000
_cell.length_b   1.000
_cell.length_c   1.000
_cell.angle_alpha   90.00
_cell.angle_beta   90.00
_cell.angle_gamma   90.00
#
_symmetry.space_group_name_H-M   'P 1'
#
loop_
_entity.id
_entity.type
_entity.pdbx_description
1 polymer ?
#
loop_
_entity_poly.entity_id
_entity_poly.type
_entity_poly.pdbx_seq_one_letter_code
_entity_poly.pdbx_strand_id
1 'polypeptide(L)'
;MTNVRFALRNLLTSFAIAALLFGGTMAVSMLTPVLVDSAHAASTLTADDLLSDDFTGATGLGQANLKSTIGNIINVLLGFLGIVAVIIILYGGAIWMTAGGTEAKVQKAQQIIVAGAIGLAIILSAYAITNFVITEFISATANSITE
;
A
#
# COMPACT_ATOMS: atom_id res chain seq x y z
N MET A 1 -34.50 19.45 20.54
CA MET A 1 -33.33 19.68 19.66
C MET A 1 -31.98 19.66 20.41
N THR A 2 -31.94 19.29 21.69
CA THR A 2 -30.74 19.29 22.54
C THR A 2 -29.82 18.06 22.33
N ASN A 3 -30.38 16.92 21.94
CA ASN A 3 -29.63 15.66 21.85
C ASN A 3 -28.62 15.62 20.69
N VAL A 4 -28.92 16.27 19.56
CA VAL A 4 -28.04 16.26 18.38
C VAL A 4 -26.76 17.06 18.62
N ARG A 5 -26.86 18.18 19.36
CA ARG A 5 -25.70 19.04 19.67
C ARG A 5 -24.79 18.39 20.74
N PHE A 6 -25.35 17.55 21.61
CA PHE A 6 -24.59 16.73 22.56
C PHE A 6 -23.89 15.55 21.86
N ALA A 7 -24.59 14.86 20.94
CA ALA A 7 -24.02 13.77 20.15
C ALA A 7 -22.87 14.25 19.24
N LEU A 8 -23.02 15.42 18.60
CA LEU A 8 -21.98 15.97 17.73
C LEU A 8 -20.72 16.37 18.51
N ARG A 9 -20.88 16.94 19.72
CA ARG A 9 -19.75 17.33 20.57
C ARG A 9 -19.03 16.12 21.17
N ASN A 10 -19.77 15.09 21.61
CA ASN A 10 -19.21 13.86 22.17
C ASN A 10 -18.52 12.97 21.10
N LEU A 11 -19.02 13.02 19.85
CA LEU A 11 -18.43 12.30 18.71
C LEU A 11 -17.14 12.96 18.22
N LEU A 12 -17.07 14.29 18.20
CA LEU A 12 -15.86 15.04 17.85
C LEU A 12 -14.74 14.87 18.89
N THR A 13 -15.05 14.92 20.19
CA THR A 13 -14.04 14.69 21.24
C THR A 13 -13.55 13.24 21.26
N SER A 14 -14.42 12.26 21.00
CA SER A 14 -14.03 10.84 20.88
C SER A 14 -13.14 10.59 19.66
N PHE A 15 -13.45 11.20 18.51
CA PHE A 15 -12.64 11.04 17.30
C PHE A 15 -11.26 11.71 17.45
N ALA A 16 -11.18 12.86 18.14
CA ALA A 16 -9.91 13.51 18.44
C ALA A 16 -9.05 12.69 19.44
N ILE A 17 -9.67 12.10 20.48
CA ILE A 17 -8.98 11.21 21.42
C ILE A 17 -8.55 9.90 20.72
N ALA A 18 -9.39 9.33 19.85
CA ALA A 18 -9.06 8.14 19.06
C ALA A 18 -7.92 8.42 18.07
N ALA A 19 -7.87 9.61 17.46
CA ALA A 19 -6.76 10.01 16.58
C ALA A 19 -5.45 10.22 17.35
N LEU A 20 -5.52 10.77 18.57
CA LEU A 20 -4.34 10.97 19.43
C LEU A 20 -3.85 9.64 20.05
N LEU A 21 -4.77 8.72 20.36
CA LEU A 21 -4.44 7.36 20.80
C LEU A 21 -3.90 6.51 19.64
N PHE A 22 -4.44 6.59 18.42
CA PHE A 22 -3.97 5.80 17.28
C PHE A 22 -2.62 6.31 16.75
N GLY A 23 -2.39 7.63 16.78
CA GLY A 23 -1.07 8.21 16.50
C GLY A 23 -0.03 7.95 17.60
N GLY A 24 -0.46 7.86 18.86
CA GLY A 24 0.42 7.61 20.01
C GLY A 24 0.75 6.14 20.27
N THR A 25 -0.19 5.21 20.06
CA THR A 25 0.04 3.77 20.29
C THR A 25 1.03 3.16 19.31
N MET A 26 1.13 3.72 18.09
CA MET A 26 2.15 3.33 17.12
C MET A 26 3.57 3.63 17.61
N ALA A 27 3.76 4.60 18.50
CA ALA A 27 5.08 4.88 19.10
C ALA A 27 5.34 4.04 20.36
N VAL A 28 4.30 3.69 21.13
CA VAL A 28 4.44 2.89 22.37
C VAL A 28 4.57 1.39 22.09
N SER A 29 3.94 0.86 21.03
CA SER A 29 4.05 -0.57 20.66
C SER A 29 5.42 -0.97 20.08
N MET A 30 6.29 -0.02 19.76
CA MET A 30 7.65 -0.32 19.27
C MET A 30 8.64 -0.62 20.38
N LEU A 31 8.27 -0.38 21.65
CA LEU A 31 9.17 -0.58 22.79
C LEU A 31 8.85 -1.81 23.62
N THR A 32 7.72 -2.51 23.38
CA THR A 32 7.42 -3.76 24.06
C THR A 32 7.80 -4.94 23.17
N PRO A 33 8.83 -5.74 23.49
CA PRO A 33 9.12 -6.95 22.75
C PRO A 33 7.95 -7.93 23.00
N VAL A 34 7.14 -8.16 21.98
CA VAL A 34 6.06 -9.14 22.01
C VAL A 34 6.67 -10.54 21.92
N LEU A 35 6.67 -11.24 23.05
CA LEU A 35 6.70 -12.69 23.12
C LEU A 35 5.29 -13.19 22.75
N VAL A 36 5.02 -13.41 21.47
CA VAL A 36 3.89 -14.24 21.02
C VAL A 36 4.47 -15.56 20.58
N ASP A 37 4.33 -16.54 21.46
CA ASP A 37 4.65 -17.94 21.24
C ASP A 37 3.51 -18.64 20.48
N SER A 38 3.94 -19.41 19.49
CA SER A 38 3.33 -20.52 18.75
C SER A 38 1.79 -20.71 18.72
N ALA A 39 1.23 -20.50 17.52
CA ALA A 39 0.38 -21.47 16.85
C ALA A 39 0.05 -20.95 15.44
N HIS A 40 0.72 -21.49 14.43
CA HIS A 40 0.14 -22.23 13.30
C HIS A 40 1.27 -22.58 12.33
N ALA A 41 1.58 -23.87 12.30
CA ALA A 41 2.57 -24.49 11.46
C ALA A 41 2.17 -24.42 9.98
N ALA A 42 3.08 -23.90 9.17
CA ALA A 42 3.49 -24.49 7.90
C ALA A 42 4.77 -23.77 7.48
N SER A 43 5.89 -24.23 8.03
CA SER A 43 7.18 -24.07 7.37
C SER A 43 7.14 -24.85 6.06
N THR A 44 6.52 -24.28 5.04
CA THR A 44 6.79 -24.64 3.66
C THR A 44 8.24 -24.26 3.43
N LEU A 45 9.12 -25.25 3.57
CA LEU A 45 10.49 -25.22 3.07
C LEU A 45 10.38 -25.10 1.54
N THR A 46 10.18 -23.89 1.07
CA THR A 46 10.22 -23.57 -0.35
C THR A 46 11.65 -23.74 -0.82
N ALA A 47 11.85 -24.20 -2.07
CA ALA A 47 13.19 -24.29 -2.67
C ALA A 47 13.96 -22.96 -2.64
N ASP A 48 13.25 -21.84 -2.44
CA ASP A 48 13.77 -20.51 -2.11
C ASP A 48 14.68 -20.54 -0.86
N ASP A 49 14.23 -21.15 0.25
CA ASP A 49 14.92 -21.16 1.56
C ASP A 49 16.19 -22.02 1.58
N LEU A 50 16.31 -22.99 0.66
CA LEU A 50 17.52 -23.82 0.49
C LEU A 50 18.51 -23.24 -0.53
N LEU A 51 18.15 -22.19 -1.27
CA LEU A 51 18.98 -21.59 -2.31
C LEU A 51 19.36 -20.13 -2.04
N SER A 52 18.73 -19.45 -1.08
CA SER A 52 18.79 -17.99 -0.97
C SER A 52 19.64 -17.40 0.15
N ASP A 53 20.34 -18.19 0.97
CA ASP A 53 21.26 -17.64 1.99
C ASP A 53 22.74 -18.07 1.77
N ASP A 54 22.99 -19.33 1.37
CA ASP A 54 24.35 -19.83 1.18
C ASP A 54 24.91 -19.68 -0.26
N PHE A 55 24.05 -19.57 -1.29
CA PHE A 55 24.52 -19.41 -2.68
C PHE A 55 24.81 -17.94 -3.06
N THR A 56 24.19 -17.00 -2.34
CA THR A 56 24.32 -15.56 -2.62
C THR A 56 25.59 -14.95 -2.01
N GLY A 57 26.20 -15.62 -1.03
CA GLY A 57 27.52 -15.25 -0.49
C GLY A 57 28.71 -15.71 -1.33
N ALA A 58 28.53 -16.73 -2.19
CA ALA A 58 29.62 -17.36 -2.93
C ALA A 58 29.85 -16.77 -4.35
N THR A 59 28.90 -16.03 -4.91
CA THR A 59 29.00 -15.45 -6.26
C THR A 59 28.80 -13.94 -6.22
N GLY A 60 29.89 -13.21 -6.01
CA GLY A 60 29.88 -11.74 -5.94
C GLY A 60 29.32 -11.08 -7.21
N LEU A 61 28.00 -10.82 -7.24
CA LEU A 61 27.33 -10.13 -8.33
C LEU A 61 26.50 -8.96 -7.77
N GLY A 62 26.93 -7.73 -8.08
CA GLY A 62 26.23 -6.48 -7.77
C GLY A 62 24.81 -6.34 -8.32
N GLN A 63 24.25 -7.38 -8.97
CA GLN A 63 22.86 -7.41 -9.45
C GLN A 63 21.83 -7.58 -8.33
N ALA A 64 22.12 -8.38 -7.29
CA ALA A 64 21.18 -8.57 -6.17
C ALA A 64 20.95 -7.26 -5.40
N ASN A 65 22.02 -6.49 -5.18
CA ASN A 65 21.94 -5.18 -4.55
C ASN A 65 21.18 -4.16 -5.41
N LEU A 66 21.41 -4.14 -6.73
CA LEU A 66 20.76 -3.17 -7.62
C LEU A 66 19.26 -3.46 -7.77
N LYS A 67 18.87 -4.72 -7.95
CA LYS A 67 17.46 -5.14 -8.07
C LYS A 67 16.69 -4.93 -6.77
N SER A 68 17.31 -5.24 -5.62
CA SER A 68 16.73 -4.98 -4.29
C SER A 68 16.60 -3.48 -3.98
N THR A 69 17.62 -2.68 -4.32
CA THR A 69 17.59 -1.22 -4.14
C THR A 69 16.50 -0.58 -5.00
N ILE A 70 16.39 -0.97 -6.27
CA ILE A 70 15.35 -0.47 -7.19
C ILE A 70 13.96 -0.90 -6.72
N GLY A 71 13.79 -2.16 -6.28
CA GLY A 71 12.53 -2.66 -5.73
C GLY A 71 12.06 -1.88 -4.49
N ASN A 72 12.98 -1.57 -3.57
CA ASN A 72 12.67 -0.75 -2.39
C ASN A 72 12.27 0.69 -2.76
N ILE A 73 12.97 1.32 -3.70
CA ILE A 73 12.62 2.67 -4.17
C ILE A 73 11.24 2.68 -4.82
N ILE A 74 10.94 1.70 -5.68
CA ILE A 74 9.63 1.57 -6.35
C ILE A 74 8.52 1.34 -5.32
N ASN A 75 8.72 0.49 -4.32
CA ASN A 75 7.73 0.24 -3.26
C ASN A 75 7.43 1.50 -2.43
N VAL A 76 8.46 2.29 -2.08
CA VAL A 76 8.27 3.56 -1.36
C VAL A 76 7.54 4.58 -2.22
N LEU A 77 7.92 4.71 -3.50
CA LEU A 77 7.25 5.62 -4.44
C LEU A 77 5.80 5.22 -4.70
N LEU A 78 5.52 3.93 -4.90
CA LEU A 78 4.17 3.40 -5.10
C LEU A 78 3.29 3.64 -3.86
N GLY A 79 3.82 3.43 -2.65
CA GLY A 79 3.12 3.71 -1.41
C GLY A 79 2.76 5.20 -1.25
N PHE A 80 3.73 6.08 -1.51
CA PHE A 80 3.51 7.53 -1.46
C PHE A 80 2.48 7.99 -2.51
N LEU A 81 2.61 7.51 -3.74
CA LEU A 81 1.72 7.87 -4.85
C LEU A 81 0.29 7.35 -4.63
N GLY A 82 0.15 6.15 -4.05
CA GLY A 82 -1.14 5.56 -3.68
C GLY A 82 -1.88 6.39 -2.63
N ILE A 83 -1.17 6.84 -1.59
CA ILE A 83 -1.74 7.73 -0.56
C ILE A 83 -2.23 9.04 -1.18
N VAL A 84 -1.43 9.66 -2.05
CA VAL A 84 -1.82 10.91 -2.74
C VAL A 84 -3.07 10.69 -3.60
N ALA A 85 -3.14 9.57 -4.33
CA ALA A 85 -4.30 9.24 -5.16
C ALA A 85 -5.59 9.11 -4.32
N VAL A 86 -5.51 8.44 -3.16
CA VAL A 86 -6.64 8.30 -2.24
C VAL A 86 -7.11 9.66 -1.70
N ILE A 87 -6.18 10.57 -1.36
CA ILE A 87 -6.51 11.91 -0.89
C ILE A 87 -7.28 12.71 -1.97
N ILE A 88 -6.87 12.61 -3.23
CA ILE A 88 -7.55 13.29 -4.35
C ILE A 88 -8.97 12.75 -4.54
N ILE A 89 -9.16 11.43 -4.44
CA ILE A 89 -10.48 10.80 -4.52
C ILE A 89 -11.37 11.25 -3.36
N LEU A 90 -10.84 11.32 -2.14
CA LEU A 90 -11.56 11.84 -0.98
C LEU A 90 -11.97 13.31 -1.18
N TYR A 91 -11.09 14.13 -1.73
CA TYR A 91 -11.39 15.53 -2.04
C TYR A 91 -12.51 15.66 -3.09
N GLY A 92 -12.46 14.85 -4.16
CA GLY A 92 -13.54 14.76 -5.13
C GLY A 92 -14.87 14.30 -4.50
N GLY A 93 -14.81 13.31 -3.61
CA GLY A 93 -15.95 12.81 -2.84
C GLY A 93 -16.57 13.88 -1.92
N ALA A 94 -15.74 14.68 -1.25
CA ALA A 94 -16.21 15.77 -0.40
C ALA A 94 -16.91 16.88 -1.21
N ILE A 95 -16.42 17.20 -2.41
CA ILE A 95 -17.10 18.14 -3.32
C ILE A 95 -18.43 17.56 -3.79
N TRP A 96 -18.50 16.26 -4.06
CA TRP A 96 -19.74 15.59 -4.46
C TRP A 96 -20.80 15.67 -3.35
N MET A 97 -20.42 15.41 -2.10
CA MET A 97 -21.31 15.51 -0.94
C MET A 97 -21.76 16.95 -0.64
N THR A 98 -20.95 17.95 -0.97
CA THR A 98 -21.25 19.38 -0.71
C THR A 98 -21.87 20.10 -1.92
N ALA A 99 -22.10 19.40 -3.04
CA ALA A 99 -22.62 20.00 -4.27
C ALA A 99 -24.08 20.48 -4.18
N GLY A 100 -24.84 20.01 -3.18
CA GLY A 100 -26.16 20.56 -2.83
C GLY A 100 -27.20 20.54 -3.96
N GLY A 101 -27.02 19.69 -4.97
CA GLY A 101 -27.92 19.59 -6.14
C GLY A 101 -27.56 20.47 -7.34
N THR A 102 -26.47 21.24 -7.29
CA THR A 102 -25.99 22.00 -8.46
C THR A 102 -25.28 21.06 -9.45
N GLU A 103 -25.87 20.84 -10.63
CA GLU A 103 -25.35 19.94 -11.68
C GLU A 103 -23.87 20.20 -11.99
N ALA A 104 -23.47 21.47 -12.08
CA ALA A 104 -22.09 21.86 -12.37
C ALA A 104 -21.09 21.34 -11.33
N LYS A 105 -21.44 21.33 -10.03
CA LYS A 105 -20.56 20.83 -8.97
C LYS A 105 -20.55 19.31 -8.91
N VAL A 106 -21.70 18.68 -9.16
CA VAL A 106 -21.82 17.21 -9.25
C VAL A 106 -20.97 16.67 -10.39
N GLN A 107 -21.08 17.28 -11.58
CA GLN A 107 -20.34 16.87 -12.77
C GLN A 107 -18.83 17.08 -12.57
N LYS A 108 -18.43 18.22 -11.98
CA LYS A 108 -17.01 18.48 -11.65
C LYS A 108 -16.46 17.47 -10.64
N ALA A 109 -17.24 17.11 -9.62
CA ALA A 109 -16.85 16.13 -8.62
C ALA A 109 -16.69 14.72 -9.23
N GLN A 110 -17.65 14.30 -10.07
CA GLN A 110 -17.54 13.04 -10.81
C GLN A 110 -16.29 13.00 -11.69
N GLN A 111 -15.99 14.09 -12.39
CA GLN A 111 -14.81 14.15 -13.26
C GLN A 111 -13.51 13.97 -12.47
N ILE A 112 -13.42 14.56 -11.27
CA ILE A 112 -12.27 14.39 -10.37
C ILE A 112 -12.19 12.94 -9.85
N ILE A 113 -13.31 12.35 -9.43
CA ILE A 113 -13.34 10.98 -8.92
C ILE A 113 -12.96 9.98 -10.01
N VAL A 114 -13.50 10.13 -11.22
CA VAL A 114 -13.18 9.26 -12.38
C VAL A 114 -11.71 9.41 -12.77
N ALA A 115 -11.19 10.64 -12.83
CA ALA A 115 -9.77 10.86 -13.09
C ALA A 115 -8.87 10.22 -12.02
N GLY A 116 -9.24 10.31 -10.74
CA GLY A 116 -8.53 9.64 -9.65
C GLY A 116 -8.60 8.11 -9.73
N ALA A 117 -9.76 7.55 -10.07
CA ALA A 117 -9.95 6.11 -10.24
C ALA A 117 -9.12 5.55 -11.40
N ILE A 118 -9.04 6.26 -12.52
CA ILE A 118 -8.18 5.90 -13.65
C ILE A 118 -6.71 5.94 -13.23
N GLY A 119 -6.29 6.95 -12.46
CA GLY A 119 -4.93 7.02 -11.93
C GLY A 119 -4.58 5.82 -11.04
N LEU A 120 -5.47 5.41 -10.14
CA LEU A 120 -5.30 4.19 -9.34
C LEU A 120 -5.21 2.95 -10.24
N ALA A 121 -6.11 2.80 -11.20
CA ALA A 121 -6.11 1.64 -12.11
C ALA A 121 -4.78 1.52 -12.89
N ILE A 122 -4.20 2.63 -13.34
CA ILE A 122 -2.91 2.64 -14.03
C ILE A 122 -1.79 2.18 -13.10
N ILE A 123 -1.75 2.64 -11.85
CA ILE A 123 -0.70 2.26 -10.89
C ILE A 123 -0.74 0.76 -10.60
N LEU A 124 -1.93 0.21 -10.34
CA LEU A 124 -2.11 -1.23 -10.13
C LEU A 124 -1.72 -2.04 -11.37
N SER A 125 -2.10 -1.56 -12.56
CA SER A 125 -1.77 -2.22 -13.83
C SER A 125 -0.27 -2.19 -14.11
N ALA A 126 0.41 -1.07 -13.87
CA ALA A 126 1.85 -0.94 -14.06
C ALA A 126 2.64 -1.91 -13.17
N TYR A 127 2.23 -2.07 -11.92
CA TYR A 127 2.84 -3.03 -11.00
C TYR A 127 2.64 -4.48 -11.46
N ALA A 128 1.41 -4.84 -11.85
CA ALA A 128 1.09 -6.16 -12.37
C ALA A 128 1.91 -6.50 -13.63
N ILE A 129 2.00 -5.57 -14.59
CA ILE A 129 2.77 -5.74 -15.82
C ILE A 129 4.26 -5.89 -15.53
N THR A 130 4.82 -5.07 -14.63
CA THR A 130 6.25 -5.14 -14.28
C THR A 130 6.63 -6.51 -13.73
N ASN A 131 5.81 -7.05 -12.81
CA ASN A 131 6.04 -8.39 -12.26
C ASN A 131 5.85 -9.49 -13.29
N PHE A 132 4.87 -9.34 -14.18
CA PHE A 132 4.63 -10.28 -15.27
C PHE A 132 5.84 -10.37 -16.22
N VAL A 133 6.36 -9.22 -16.68
CA VAL A 133 7.52 -9.17 -17.59
C VAL A 133 8.78 -9.72 -16.92
N ILE A 134 9.03 -9.38 -15.66
CA ILE A 134 10.21 -9.88 -14.94
C ILE A 134 10.15 -11.41 -14.79
N THR A 135 8.98 -11.95 -14.46
CA THR A 135 8.79 -13.40 -14.27
C THR A 135 8.98 -14.16 -15.58
N GLU A 136 8.36 -13.70 -16.66
CA GLU A 136 8.51 -14.27 -18.00
C GLU A 136 9.97 -14.26 -18.48
N PHE A 137 10.67 -13.14 -18.27
CA PHE A 137 12.07 -13.00 -18.67
C PHE A 137 13.00 -13.95 -17.91
N ILE A 138 12.77 -14.14 -16.60
CA ILE A 138 13.53 -15.08 -15.77
C ILE A 138 13.23 -16.52 -16.19
N SER A 139 11.97 -16.89 -16.40
CA SER A 139 11.60 -18.23 -16.87
C SER A 139 12.19 -18.56 -18.23
N ALA A 140 12.16 -17.62 -19.19
CA ALA A 140 12.74 -17.83 -20.51
C ALA A 140 14.27 -18.03 -20.45
N THR A 141 14.96 -17.27 -19.60
CA THR A 141 16.41 -17.41 -19.39
C THR A 141 16.74 -18.72 -18.67
N ALA A 142 16.00 -19.07 -17.62
CA ALA A 142 16.20 -20.30 -16.85
C ALA A 142 15.98 -21.56 -17.71
N ASN A 143 14.96 -21.55 -18.57
CA ASN A 143 14.70 -22.66 -19.49
C ASN A 143 15.80 -22.82 -20.55
N SER A 144 16.42 -21.72 -20.98
CA SER A 144 17.54 -21.77 -21.96
C SER A 144 18.86 -22.32 -21.43
N ILE A 145 19.01 -22.46 -20.10
CA ILE A 145 20.23 -22.99 -19.46
C ILE A 145 20.07 -24.50 -19.15
N THR A 146 18.85 -25.04 -19.27
CA THR A 146 18.52 -26.42 -18.86
C THR A 146 18.52 -27.41 -20.04
N GLU A 147 18.67 -26.95 -21.30
CA GLU A 147 19.10 -27.78 -22.43
C GLU A 147 20.59 -27.60 -22.73
#